data_AF-A0A9D4FQ03-F1
#
_entry.id   AF-A0A9D4FQ03-F1
#
_cell.length_a   1.000
_cell.length_b   1.000
_cell.length_c   1.000
_cell.angle_alpha   90.00
_cell.angle_beta   90.00
_cell.angle_gamma   90.00
#
_symmetry.space_group_name_H-M   'P 1'
#
loop_
_entity.id
_entity.type
_entity.pdbx_description
1 polymer ?
#
loop_
_entity_poly.entity_id
_entity_poly.type
_entity_poly.pdbx_seq_one_letter_code
_entity_poly.pdbx_strand_id
1 'polypeptide(L)'
;MKHNFHNIVTFDQSVYLKAAETIIDAPQRSSLKNIVLMSDCVHTLMNFQGAIGFLMEGTGLKNILETIRENAVVHIITCKAAQKVLRVHFLVDKCLHRQLIAEMTQTDLEIYILIDQAEEL
;
A
#
# COMPACT_ATOMS: atom_id res chain seq x y z
N MET A 1 -21.42 20.54 -25.73
CA MET A 1 -21.53 19.45 -24.73
C MET A 1 -21.19 20.04 -23.36
N LYS A 2 -22.16 20.13 -22.44
CA LYS A 2 -21.91 20.54 -21.06
C LYS A 2 -21.26 19.36 -20.33
N HIS A 3 -20.00 19.49 -19.95
CA HIS A 3 -19.37 18.50 -19.08
C HIS A 3 -19.96 18.64 -17.68
N ASN A 4 -20.71 17.64 -17.21
CA ASN A 4 -21.10 17.47 -15.81
C ASN A 4 -19.85 17.08 -15.00
N PHE A 5 -18.91 18.00 -14.83
CA PHE A 5 -17.82 17.81 -13.88
C PHE A 5 -18.42 17.94 -12.49
N HIS A 6 -18.53 16.80 -11.79
CA HIS A 6 -18.58 16.84 -10.33
C HIS A 6 -17.31 17.56 -9.89
N ASN A 7 -17.41 18.53 -8.98
CA ASN A 7 -16.22 19.22 -8.48
C ASN A 7 -15.38 18.19 -7.72
N ILE A 8 -14.30 17.71 -8.34
CA ILE A 8 -13.36 16.78 -7.71
C ILE A 8 -12.38 17.62 -6.91
N VAL A 9 -12.28 17.35 -5.62
CA VAL A 9 -11.35 18.05 -4.72
C VAL A 9 -10.49 17.01 -4.02
N THR A 10 -9.18 17.20 -4.12
CA THR A 10 -8.19 16.34 -3.45
C THR A 10 -7.70 17.03 -2.19
N PHE A 11 -7.66 16.29 -1.08
CA PHE A 11 -7.17 16.77 0.21
C PHE A 11 -6.19 15.79 0.83
N ASP A 12 -5.23 16.28 1.61
CA ASP A 12 -4.45 15.42 2.51
C ASP A 12 -5.36 14.66 3.48
N GLN A 13 -4.93 13.48 3.94
CA GLN A 13 -5.74 12.53 4.71
C GLN A 13 -6.55 13.17 5.87
N SER A 14 -5.93 14.05 6.68
CA SER A 14 -6.62 14.68 7.81
C SER A 14 -7.69 15.68 7.37
N VAL A 15 -7.45 16.41 6.28
CA VAL A 15 -8.38 17.38 5.70
C VAL A 15 -9.48 16.66 4.92
N TYR A 16 -9.14 15.55 4.24
CA TYR A 16 -10.10 14.67 3.59
C TYR A 16 -11.16 14.18 4.59
N LEU A 17 -10.75 13.70 5.76
CA LEU A 17 -11.67 13.24 6.80
C LEU A 17 -12.60 14.37 7.26
N LYS A 18 -12.05 15.57 7.50
CA LYS A 18 -12.84 16.73 7.92
C LYS A 18 -13.82 17.20 6.85
N ALA A 19 -13.40 17.19 5.59
CA ALA A 19 -14.25 17.52 4.46
C ALA A 19 -15.34 16.46 4.26
N ALA A 20 -15.02 15.18 4.45
CA ALA A 20 -15.98 14.09 4.36
C ALA A 20 -17.07 14.21 5.44
N GLU A 21 -16.70 14.44 6.71
CA GLU A 21 -17.64 14.75 7.79
C GLU A 21 -18.56 15.91 7.41
N THR A 22 -17.98 17.00 6.92
CA THR A 22 -18.73 18.19 6.52
C THR A 22 -19.73 17.91 5.39
N ILE A 23 -19.32 17.12 4.38
CA ILE A 23 -20.22 16.74 3.27
C ILE A 23 -21.30 15.78 3.76
N ILE A 24 -20.97 14.84 4.64
CA ILE A 24 -21.94 13.88 5.21
C ILE A 24 -23.03 14.65 5.98
N ASP A 25 -22.64 15.58 6.84
CA ASP A 25 -23.54 16.37 7.69
C ASP A 25 -24.31 17.45 6.92
N ALA A 26 -23.87 17.80 5.71
CA ALA A 26 -24.54 18.80 4.89
C ALA A 26 -25.97 18.36 4.49
N PRO A 27 -26.91 19.31 4.33
CA PRO A 27 -28.26 19.02 3.83
C PRO A 27 -28.23 18.31 2.47
N GLN A 28 -29.19 17.40 2.23
CA GLN A 28 -29.27 16.61 0.99
C GLN A 28 -29.40 17.45 -0.29
N ARG A 29 -29.95 18.66 -0.18
CA ARG A 29 -30.09 19.60 -1.31
C ARG A 29 -28.92 20.58 -1.43
N SER A 30 -27.89 20.44 -0.59
CA SER A 30 -26.73 21.32 -0.66
C SER A 30 -25.88 21.01 -1.89
N SER A 31 -25.24 22.03 -2.47
CA SER A 31 -24.27 21.87 -3.55
C SER A 31 -23.04 21.06 -3.12
N LEU A 32 -22.79 20.95 -1.81
CA LEU A 32 -21.70 20.16 -1.23
C LEU A 32 -21.85 18.66 -1.52
N LYS A 33 -23.08 18.15 -1.67
CA LYS A 33 -23.32 16.74 -2.03
C LYS A 33 -22.86 16.39 -3.45
N ASN A 34 -22.59 17.38 -4.29
CA ASN A 34 -22.09 17.18 -5.66
C ASN A 34 -20.55 17.17 -5.73
N ILE A 35 -19.86 17.37 -4.60
CA ILE A 35 -18.40 17.32 -4.54
C ILE A 35 -17.95 15.87 -4.40
N VAL A 36 -17.01 15.46 -5.25
CA VAL A 36 -16.32 14.18 -5.12
C VAL A 36 -15.02 14.44 -4.40
N LEU A 37 -14.90 13.94 -3.18
CA LEU A 37 -13.66 14.02 -2.41
C LEU A 37 -12.72 12.89 -2.83
N MET A 38 -11.45 13.24 -3.02
CA MET A 38 -10.37 12.27 -3.11
C MET A 38 -9.34 12.54 -2.02
N SER A 39 -8.84 11.47 -1.39
CA SER A 39 -7.70 11.60 -0.47
C SER A 39 -6.43 11.64 -1.29
N ASP A 40 -5.52 12.56 -0.97
CA ASP A 40 -4.15 12.50 -1.43
C ASP A 40 -3.46 11.31 -0.75
N CYS A 41 -3.33 10.22 -1.51
CA CYS A 41 -2.72 8.99 -1.04
C CYS A 41 -1.19 9.08 -0.91
N VAL A 42 -0.56 10.15 -1.39
CA VAL A 42 0.90 10.28 -1.38
C VAL A 42 1.42 10.39 0.06
N HIS A 43 0.80 11.20 0.91
CA HIS A 43 1.22 11.35 2.30
C HIS A 43 1.02 10.06 3.12
N THR A 44 -0.13 9.39 2.94
CA THR A 44 -0.41 8.09 3.57
C THR A 44 0.60 7.04 3.12
N LEU A 45 0.94 7.03 1.82
CA LEU A 45 1.95 6.13 1.29
C LEU A 45 3.35 6.43 1.86
N MET A 46 3.73 7.70 2.00
CA MET A 46 5.00 8.07 2.62
C MET A 46 5.09 7.60 4.08
N ASN A 47 4.02 7.77 4.87
CA ASN A 47 3.99 7.30 6.27
C ASN A 47 4.11 5.77 6.37
N PHE A 48 3.38 5.05 5.52
CA PHE A 48 3.43 3.59 5.46
C PHE A 48 4.84 3.09 5.09
N GLN A 49 5.48 3.72 4.10
CA GLN A 49 6.84 3.37 3.69
C GLN A 49 7.88 3.74 4.75
N GLY A 50 7.70 4.84 5.47
CA GLY A 50 8.52 5.20 6.63
C GLY A 50 8.45 4.15 7.74
N ALA A 51 7.24 3.64 8.04
CA ALA A 51 7.04 2.57 9.02
C ALA A 51 7.69 1.25 8.59
N ILE A 52 7.62 0.91 7.30
CA ILE A 52 8.33 -0.27 6.79
C ILE A 52 9.85 -0.05 6.86
N GLY A 53 10.35 1.13 6.51
CA GLY A 53 11.77 1.48 6.65
C GLY A 53 12.26 1.34 8.09
N PHE A 54 11.45 1.76 9.07
CA PHE A 54 11.72 1.58 10.50
C PHE A 54 11.72 0.09 10.91
N LEU A 55 10.74 -0.69 10.46
CA LEU A 55 10.68 -2.14 10.72
C LEU A 55 11.86 -2.89 10.08
N MET A 56 12.35 -2.41 8.94
CA MET A 56 13.49 -2.98 8.23
C MET A 56 14.83 -2.74 8.92
N GLU A 57 14.90 -1.81 9.87
CA GLU A 57 16.12 -1.53 10.61
C GLU A 57 16.46 -2.70 11.54
N GLY A 58 17.65 -3.27 11.38
CA GLY A 58 18.13 -4.40 12.19
C GLY A 58 17.62 -5.79 11.80
N THR A 59 16.72 -5.93 10.81
CA THR A 59 16.13 -7.23 10.42
C THR A 59 16.85 -7.91 9.25
N GLY A 60 17.87 -7.28 8.66
CA GLY A 60 18.55 -7.78 7.46
C GLY A 60 17.76 -7.61 6.16
N LEU A 61 16.48 -7.20 6.22
CA LEU A 61 15.68 -6.84 5.04
C LEU A 61 16.34 -5.76 4.20
N LYS A 62 17.00 -4.79 4.85
CA LYS A 62 17.80 -3.76 4.18
C LYS A 62 18.79 -4.39 3.18
N ASN A 63 19.51 -5.42 3.59
CA ASN A 63 20.54 -6.08 2.78
C ASN A 63 19.92 -6.82 1.59
N ILE A 64 18.77 -7.48 1.79
CA ILE A 64 18.03 -8.15 0.71
C ILE A 64 17.59 -7.12 -0.34
N LEU A 65 17.06 -5.98 0.11
CA LEU A 65 16.57 -4.93 -0.76
C LEU A 65 17.70 -4.26 -1.55
N GLU A 66 18.84 -4.03 -0.91
CA GLU A 66 20.06 -3.52 -1.55
C GLU A 66 20.65 -4.53 -2.55
N THR A 67 20.46 -5.84 -2.34
CA THR A 67 20.86 -6.90 -3.29
C THR A 67 20.01 -6.87 -4.57
N ILE A 68 18.71 -6.59 -4.44
CA ILE A 68 17.81 -6.48 -5.60
C ILE A 68 18.16 -5.23 -6.42
N ARG A 69 18.51 -4.13 -5.75
CA ARG A 69 18.86 -2.87 -6.42
C ARG A 69 19.66 -1.95 -5.51
N GLU A 70 20.72 -1.37 -6.07
CA GLU A 70 21.51 -0.34 -5.39
C GLU A 70 20.62 0.85 -4.97
N ASN A 71 20.83 1.31 -3.73
CA ASN A 71 20.06 2.40 -3.09
C ASN A 71 18.55 2.16 -2.97
N ALA A 72 18.07 0.91 -3.04
CA ALA A 72 16.65 0.59 -2.92
C ALA A 72 16.00 1.23 -1.68
N VAL A 73 16.67 1.11 -0.54
CA VAL A 73 16.20 1.57 0.77
C VAL A 73 15.98 3.07 0.80
N VAL A 74 16.88 3.87 0.22
CA VAL A 74 16.74 5.33 0.14
C VAL A 74 15.50 5.71 -0.67
N HIS A 75 15.23 5.00 -1.77
CA HIS A 75 14.03 5.27 -2.58
C HIS A 75 12.72 4.80 -1.93
N ILE A 76 12.77 3.72 -1.14
CA ILE A 76 11.66 3.22 -0.34
C ILE A 76 11.28 4.25 0.71
N ILE A 77 12.25 4.67 1.52
CA ILE A 77 12.06 5.64 2.62
C ILE A 77 11.64 7.01 2.09
N THR A 78 12.22 7.47 0.97
CA THR A 78 11.89 8.80 0.41
C THR A 78 10.67 8.79 -0.50
N CYS A 79 10.04 7.63 -0.74
CA CYS A 79 8.91 7.42 -1.66
C CYS A 79 9.06 8.07 -3.06
N LYS A 80 10.28 8.46 -3.49
CA LYS A 80 10.54 9.14 -4.77
C LYS A 80 10.32 8.25 -6.00
N ALA A 81 9.80 7.04 -5.82
CA ALA A 81 9.38 6.13 -6.86
C ALA A 81 8.35 5.10 -6.33
N ALA A 82 7.22 5.59 -5.81
CA ALA A 82 6.13 4.80 -5.21
C ALA A 82 5.86 3.44 -5.88
N GLN A 83 5.68 3.39 -7.21
CA GLN A 83 5.42 2.15 -7.94
C GLN A 83 6.59 1.14 -7.86
N LYS A 84 7.83 1.63 -7.90
CA LYS A 84 9.03 0.79 -7.80
C LYS A 84 9.18 0.24 -6.39
N VAL A 85 8.86 1.03 -5.38
CA VAL A 85 8.87 0.66 -3.96
C VAL A 85 7.85 -0.44 -3.68
N LEU A 86 6.60 -0.26 -4.12
CA LEU A 86 5.54 -1.27 -4.02
C LEU A 86 5.95 -2.59 -4.68
N ARG A 87 6.52 -2.54 -5.89
CA ARG A 87 6.96 -3.73 -6.61
C ARG A 87 8.05 -4.49 -5.85
N VAL A 88 8.98 -3.79 -5.22
CA VAL A 88 10.04 -4.39 -4.42
C VAL A 88 9.48 -5.02 -3.15
N HIS A 89 8.52 -4.38 -2.48
CA HIS A 89 7.83 -4.97 -1.32
C HIS A 89 7.10 -6.26 -1.67
N PHE A 90 6.35 -6.29 -2.78
CA PHE A 90 5.67 -7.52 -3.22
C PHE A 90 6.65 -8.63 -3.58
N LEU A 91 7.84 -8.29 -4.10
CA LEU A 91 8.86 -9.30 -4.40
C LEU A 91 9.42 -9.92 -3.12
N VAL A 92 9.74 -9.09 -2.12
CA VAL A 92 10.21 -9.57 -0.82
C VAL A 92 9.15 -10.40 -0.11
N ASP A 93 7.90 -9.92 -0.10
CA ASP A 93 6.76 -10.65 0.46
C ASP A 93 6.61 -12.03 -0.19
N LYS A 94 6.62 -12.12 -1.52
CA LYS A 94 6.58 -13.41 -2.24
C LYS A 94 7.76 -14.32 -1.90
N CYS A 95 8.98 -13.79 -1.79
CA CYS A 95 10.15 -14.57 -1.44
C CYS A 95 10.04 -15.13 -0.01
N LEU A 96 9.71 -14.28 0.97
CA LEU A 96 9.55 -14.69 2.36
C LEU A 96 8.39 -15.68 2.52
N HIS A 97 7.26 -15.43 1.87
CA HIS A 97 6.10 -16.30 1.89
C HIS A 97 6.44 -17.68 1.29
N ARG A 98 7.17 -17.71 0.17
CA ARG A 98 7.63 -18.97 -0.43
C ARG A 98 8.62 -19.72 0.47
N GLN A 99 9.54 -19.03 1.13
CA GLN A 99 10.48 -19.66 2.07
C GLN A 99 9.75 -20.24 3.29
N LEU A 100 8.83 -19.47 3.85
CA LEU A 100 8.03 -19.88 5.01
C LEU A 100 7.13 -21.09 4.65
N ILE A 101 6.49 -21.05 3.49
CA ILE A 101 5.77 -22.21 2.94
C ILE A 101 6.70 -23.41 2.78
N ALA A 102 7.88 -23.25 2.18
CA ALA A 102 8.82 -24.35 1.97
C ALA A 102 9.27 -24.98 3.29
N GLU A 103 9.50 -24.19 4.34
CA GLU A 103 9.80 -24.68 5.68
C GLU A 103 8.61 -25.40 6.32
N MET A 104 7.42 -24.80 6.25
CA MET A 104 6.20 -25.41 6.82
C MET A 104 5.84 -26.72 6.11
N THR A 105 5.94 -26.77 4.79
CA THR A 105 5.61 -27.95 3.97
C THR A 105 6.64 -29.08 4.09
N GLN A 106 7.90 -28.76 4.36
CA GLN A 106 8.90 -29.78 4.76
C GLN A 106 8.62 -30.37 6.15
N THR A 107 7.84 -29.66 6.98
CA THR A 107 7.55 -30.03 8.36
C THR A 107 6.16 -30.66 8.53
N ASP A 108 5.18 -30.30 7.69
CA ASP A 108 3.77 -30.70 7.79
C ASP A 108 3.17 -31.09 6.43
N LEU A 109 2.75 -32.36 6.30
CA LEU A 109 2.21 -32.96 5.07
C LEU A 109 0.81 -32.42 4.69
N GLU A 110 0.02 -31.98 5.67
CA GLU A 110 -1.34 -31.42 5.44
C GLU A 110 -1.31 -30.06 4.74
N ILE A 111 -0.26 -29.27 4.96
CA ILE A 111 -0.09 -27.95 4.36
C ILE A 111 0.21 -28.06 2.86
N TYR A 112 0.93 -29.11 2.44
CA TYR A 112 1.22 -29.38 1.03
C TYR A 112 -0.07 -29.52 0.20
N ILE A 113 -1.08 -30.20 0.76
CA ILE A 113 -2.36 -30.46 0.09
C ILE A 113 -3.16 -29.15 -0.08
N LEU A 114 -3.13 -28.27 0.93
CA LEU A 114 -3.85 -26.99 0.88
C LEU A 114 -3.23 -25.99 -0.10
N ILE A 115 -1.91 -26.02 -0.29
CA ILE A 115 -1.22 -25.16 -1.26
C ILE A 115 -1.52 -25.60 -2.70
N ASP A 116 -1.50 -26.90 -2.96
CA ASP A 116 -1.80 -27.47 -4.29
C ASP A 116 -3.22 -27.06 -4.75
N GLN A 117 -4.18 -27.06 -3.81
CA GLN A 117 -5.55 -26.58 -4.05
C GLN A 117 -5.67 -25.06 -4.26
N ALA A 118 -4.76 -24.27 -3.69
CA ALA A 118 -4.77 -22.82 -3.81
C ALA A 118 -4.12 -22.32 -5.11
N GLU A 119 -3.17 -23.07 -5.69
CA GLU A 119 -2.56 -22.75 -6.99
C GLU A 119 -3.46 -23.06 -8.21
N GLU A 120 -4.55 -23.81 -8.03
CA GLU A 120 -5.54 -24.11 -9.08
C GLU A 120 -6.63 -23.02 -9.28
N LEU A 121 -6.64 -21.94 -8.47
CA LEU A 121 -7.59 -20.82 -8.54
C LEU A 121 -7.00 -19.57 -9.23
#